data_AF-A0A4Y2IH61-F1
#
_entry.id   AF-A0A4Y2IH61-F1
#
_cell.length_a   1.000
_cell.length_b   1.000
_cell.length_c   1.000
_cell.angle_alpha   90.00
_cell.angle_beta   90.00
_cell.angle_gamma   90.00
#
_symmetry.space_group_name_H-M   'P 1'
#
loop_
_entity.id
_entity.type
_entity.pdbx_description
1 polymer ?
#
loop_
_entity_poly.entity_id
_entity_poly.type
_entity_poly.pdbx_seq_one_letter_code
_entity_poly.pdbx_strand_id
1 'polypeptide(L)'
;MQASRNISKCGYLFVAPDWDFNVSVNRTKRWQRRWFVLYDDGELTYSLDEFPDTIPQGTIDMNKVLDVSDAESVTGNDFSISITTPEKAHFVKGTSKEESKW
;
A
#
# COMPACT_ATOMS: atom_id res chain seq x y z
N MET A 1 27.17 -13.03 2.81
CA MET A 1 26.05 -13.34 3.71
C MET A 1 24.87 -12.54 3.20
N GLN A 2 23.81 -13.20 2.72
CA GLN A 2 22.55 -12.50 2.43
C GLN A 2 22.06 -11.98 3.78
N ALA A 3 22.04 -10.66 4.00
CA ALA A 3 21.41 -10.13 5.20
C ALA A 3 19.92 -10.53 5.11
N SER A 4 19.50 -11.43 5.99
CA SER A 4 18.09 -11.80 6.11
C SER A 4 17.38 -10.60 6.72
N ARG A 5 16.64 -9.87 5.88
CA ARG A 5 15.78 -8.76 6.31
C ARG A 5 14.63 -9.31 7.14
N ASN A 6 14.30 -8.67 8.26
CA ASN A 6 13.20 -9.14 9.11
C ASN A 6 11.89 -8.50 8.67
N ILE A 7 10.80 -9.23 8.85
CA ILE A 7 9.45 -8.71 8.61
C ILE A 7 9.00 -7.99 9.88
N SER A 8 8.77 -6.69 9.77
CA SER A 8 8.17 -5.87 10.83
C SER A 8 6.66 -6.11 10.92
N LYS A 9 6.00 -6.19 9.75
CA LYS A 9 4.55 -6.40 9.66
C LYS A 9 4.19 -6.99 8.30
N CYS A 10 3.17 -7.84 8.23
CA CYS A 10 2.66 -8.39 6.98
C CYS A 10 1.14 -8.64 7.07
N GLY A 11 0.46 -8.58 5.92
CA GLY A 11 -1.00 -8.69 5.90
C GLY A 11 -1.61 -8.35 4.54
N TYR A 12 -2.86 -8.77 4.34
CA TYR A 12 -3.58 -8.39 3.14
C TYR A 12 -4.17 -6.99 3.28
N LEU A 13 -3.86 -6.13 2.30
CA LEU A 13 -4.50 -4.83 2.12
C LEU A 13 -4.98 -4.70 0.68
N PHE A 14 -5.68 -3.61 0.39
CA PHE A 14 -6.11 -3.26 -0.95
C PHE A 14 -5.30 -2.09 -1.48
N VAL A 15 -4.85 -2.18 -2.73
CA VAL A 15 -4.12 -1.11 -3.40
C VAL A 15 -4.91 -0.63 -4.60
N ALA A 16 -4.95 0.68 -4.79
CA ALA A 16 -5.32 1.25 -6.07
C ALA A 16 -4.07 1.18 -6.97
N PRO A 17 -4.18 0.63 -8.20
CA PRO A 17 -3.20 0.85 -9.26
C PRO A 17 -2.95 2.35 -9.52
N ASP A 18 -2.23 2.69 -10.59
CA ASP A 18 -1.95 4.07 -11.01
C ASP A 18 -3.22 4.83 -11.49
N TRP A 19 -4.20 4.98 -10.60
CA TRP A 19 -5.46 5.67 -10.81
C TRP A 19 -5.33 7.12 -10.39
N ASP A 20 -5.79 8.01 -11.27
CA ASP A 20 -5.99 9.41 -10.93
C ASP A 20 -7.39 9.61 -10.34
N PHE A 21 -7.48 9.92 -9.04
CA PHE A 21 -8.77 10.12 -8.35
C PHE A 21 -9.44 11.48 -8.64
N ASN A 22 -8.82 12.35 -9.44
CA ASN A 22 -9.50 13.48 -10.07
C ASN A 22 -10.49 13.01 -11.15
N VAL A 23 -10.25 11.84 -11.74
CA VAL A 23 -11.17 11.19 -12.66
C VAL A 23 -12.23 10.43 -11.86
N SER A 24 -13.46 10.96 -11.81
CA SER A 24 -14.52 10.46 -10.93
C SER A 24 -14.84 8.97 -11.09
N VAL A 25 -14.74 8.41 -12.30
CA VAL A 25 -14.98 6.98 -12.55
C VAL A 25 -13.95 6.08 -11.84
N ASN A 26 -12.77 6.58 -11.47
CA ASN A 26 -11.78 5.79 -10.74
C ASN A 26 -12.21 5.52 -9.28
N ARG A 27 -13.10 6.34 -8.71
CA ARG A 27 -13.60 6.16 -7.32
C ARG A 27 -14.44 4.90 -7.15
N THR A 28 -15.05 4.40 -8.23
CA THR A 28 -15.90 3.20 -8.22
C THR A 28 -15.18 1.94 -8.69
N LYS A 29 -13.91 2.04 -9.10
CA LYS A 29 -13.13 0.89 -9.56
C LYS A 29 -12.81 -0.06 -8.41
N ARG A 30 -12.75 -1.35 -8.73
CA ARG A 30 -12.44 -2.41 -7.76
C ARG A 30 -10.95 -2.41 -7.41
N TRP A 31 -10.64 -2.14 -6.15
CA TRP A 31 -9.28 -2.17 -5.62
C TRP A 31 -8.69 -3.59 -5.62
N GLN A 32 -7.37 -3.69 -5.72
CA GLN A 32 -6.68 -4.98 -5.81
C GLN A 32 -6.23 -5.45 -4.43
N ARG A 33 -6.67 -6.64 -4.00
CA ARG A 33 -6.16 -7.28 -2.77
C ARG A 33 -4.74 -7.79 -3.03
N ARG A 34 -3.79 -7.40 -2.18
CA ARG A 34 -2.37 -7.78 -2.27
C ARG A 34 -1.83 -8.13 -0.89
N TRP A 35 -0.83 -8.99 -0.86
CA TRP A 35 -0.09 -9.30 0.36
C TRP A 35 1.00 -8.26 0.54
N PHE A 36 0.89 -7.45 1.59
CA PHE A 36 1.86 -6.41 1.94
C PHE A 36 2.85 -6.95 2.96
N VAL A 37 4.12 -6.57 2.80
CA VAL A 37 5.20 -6.88 3.73
C VAL A 37 6.02 -5.63 3.96
N LEU A 38 6.05 -5.15 5.20
CA LEU A 38 6.95 -4.10 5.66
C LEU A 38 8.16 -4.73 6.33
N TYR A 39 9.33 -4.47 5.78
CA TYR A 39 10.61 -4.91 6.32
C TYR A 39 11.16 -3.90 7.34
N ASP A 40 12.10 -4.35 8.17
CA ASP A 40 12.78 -3.54 9.18
C ASP A 40 13.71 -2.48 8.60
N ASP A 41 14.16 -2.65 7.36
CA ASP A 41 14.95 -1.67 6.60
C ASP A 41 14.10 -0.53 6.00
N GLY A 42 12.77 -0.58 6.17
CA GLY A 42 11.83 0.40 5.63
C GLY A 42 11.33 0.10 4.22
N GLU A 43 11.69 -1.03 3.61
CA GLU A 43 11.07 -1.43 2.34
C GLU A 43 9.65 -1.98 2.59
N LEU A 44 8.65 -1.41 1.92
CA LEU A 44 7.29 -1.94 1.87
C LEU A 44 7.05 -2.53 0.48
N THR A 45 6.74 -3.82 0.43
CA THR A 45 6.43 -4.51 -0.83
C THR A 45 4.97 -4.99 -0.83
N TYR A 46 4.39 -5.15 -2.01
CA TYR A 46 3.11 -5.83 -2.15
C TYR A 46 3.10 -6.83 -3.31
N SER A 47 2.69 -8.06 -3.02
CA SER A 47 2.68 -9.22 -3.92
C SER A 47 1.28 -9.74 -4.17
N LEU A 48 1.13 -10.65 -5.15
CA LEU A 48 -0.16 -11.29 -5.43
C LEU A 48 -0.67 -12.15 -4.26
N ASP A 49 0.25 -12.76 -3.51
CA ASP A 49 0.00 -13.66 -2.39
C ASP A 49 1.19 -13.67 -1.40
N GLU A 50 1.12 -14.53 -0.39
CA GLU A 50 2.09 -14.64 0.70
C GLU A 50 3.33 -15.49 0.40
N PHE A 51 3.44 -16.07 -0.80
CA PHE A 51 4.56 -16.95 -1.13
C PHE A 51 5.86 -16.14 -1.28
N PRO A 52 6.96 -16.52 -0.60
CA PRO A 52 8.23 -15.77 -0.65
C PRO A 52 8.83 -15.62 -2.04
N ASP A 53 8.56 -16.56 -2.94
CA ASP A 53 9.06 -16.55 -4.32
C ASP A 53 8.17 -15.73 -5.28
N THR A 54 7.02 -15.24 -4.81
CA THR A 54 6.14 -14.39 -5.62
C THR A 54 6.78 -13.02 -5.80
N ILE A 55 7.02 -12.67 -7.06
CA ILE A 55 7.60 -11.37 -7.43
C ILE A 55 6.67 -10.23 -6.99
N PRO A 56 7.17 -9.28 -6.19
CA PRO A 56 6.43 -8.08 -5.81
C PRO A 56 5.90 -7.33 -7.02
N GLN A 57 4.63 -6.93 -6.93
CA GLN A 57 3.97 -6.10 -7.95
C GLN A 57 4.28 -4.61 -7.76
N GLY A 58 4.78 -4.23 -6.58
CA GLY A 58 5.35 -2.93 -6.35
C GLY A 58 6.10 -2.85 -5.03
N THR A 59 6.91 -1.80 -4.93
CA THR A 59 7.77 -1.50 -3.79
C THR A 59 7.68 -0.02 -3.47
N ILE A 60 7.66 0.31 -2.19
CA ILE A 60 7.68 1.66 -1.66
C ILE A 60 8.81 1.72 -0.62
N ASP A 61 9.74 2.65 -0.80
CA ASP A 61 10.79 2.94 0.19
C ASP A 61 10.19 3.87 1.25
N MET A 62 9.81 3.31 2.40
CA MET A 62 9.14 4.06 3.46
C MET A 62 10.04 5.12 4.09
N ASN A 63 11.37 5.02 3.93
CA ASN A 63 12.30 6.05 4.39
C ASN A 63 12.25 7.33 3.55
N LYS A 64 11.66 7.26 2.35
CA LYS A 64 11.48 8.40 1.44
C LYS A 64 10.05 8.94 1.43
N VAL A 65 9.14 8.34 2.20
CA VAL A 65 7.76 8.81 2.30
C VAL A 65 7.75 10.20 2.93
N LEU A 66 7.10 11.13 2.23
CA LEU A 66 6.94 12.51 2.62
C LEU A 66 5.77 12.69 3.58
N ASP A 67 4.68 11.94 3.37
CA ASP A 67 3.46 12.00 4.17
C ASP A 67 2.65 10.70 4.09
N VAL A 68 1.95 10.38 5.18
CA VAL A 68 0.90 9.37 5.23
C VAL A 68 -0.35 9.98 5.82
N SER A 69 -1.43 10.03 5.04
CA SER A 69 -2.65 10.75 5.40
C SER A 69 -3.92 10.03 4.98
N ASP A 70 -5.05 10.39 5.60
CA ASP A 70 -6.37 9.90 5.21
C ASP A 70 -6.70 10.26 3.76
N ALA A 71 -7.28 9.31 3.03
CA ALA A 71 -7.65 9.48 1.63
C ALA A 71 -9.13 9.16 1.35
N GLU A 72 -9.97 9.05 2.37
CA GLU A 72 -11.39 8.67 2.19
C GLU A 72 -12.12 9.69 1.33
N SER A 73 -11.90 10.99 1.59
CA SER A 73 -12.50 12.09 0.83
C SER A 73 -12.01 12.16 -0.63
N VAL A 74 -10.76 11.76 -0.89
CA VAL A 74 -10.13 11.80 -2.21
C VAL A 74 -10.60 10.61 -3.05
N THR A 75 -10.54 9.42 -2.47
CA THR A 75 -10.81 8.16 -3.17
C THR A 75 -12.29 7.78 -3.17
N GLY A 76 -13.07 8.34 -2.25
CA GLY A 76 -14.46 7.95 -1.99
C GLY A 76 -14.60 6.56 -1.36
N ASN A 77 -13.53 6.01 -0.78
CA ASN A 77 -13.51 4.68 -0.18
C ASN A 77 -13.06 4.75 1.29
N ASP A 78 -13.87 4.19 2.18
CA ASP A 78 -13.56 4.09 3.61
C ASP A 78 -12.24 3.36 3.87
N PHE A 79 -11.58 3.75 4.96
CA PHE A 79 -10.32 3.20 5.46
C PHE A 79 -9.17 3.31 4.46
N SER A 80 -9.25 4.25 3.53
CA SER A 80 -8.19 4.53 2.57
C SER A 80 -7.21 5.57 3.10
N ILE A 81 -5.95 5.35 2.80
CA ILE A 81 -4.84 6.25 3.09
C ILE A 81 -4.06 6.54 1.81
N SER A 82 -3.38 7.67 1.78
CA SER A 82 -2.36 7.99 0.79
C SER A 82 -0.98 7.89 1.42
N ILE A 83 -0.05 7.25 0.72
CA ILE A 83 1.37 7.19 1.04
C ILE A 83 2.07 7.98 -0.05
N THR A 84 2.55 9.17 0.28
CA THR A 84 3.12 10.10 -0.71
C THR A 84 4.64 10.00 -0.71
N THR A 85 5.22 9.63 -1.85
CA THR A 85 6.67 9.69 -2.10
C THR A 85 6.99 10.91 -2.99
N PRO A 86 8.27 11.27 -3.19
CA PRO A 86 8.65 12.33 -4.13
C PRO A 86 8.19 12.09 -5.57
N GLU A 87 8.02 10.82 -5.95
CA GLU A 87 7.62 10.42 -7.30
C GLU A 87 6.10 10.45 -7.47
N LYS A 88 5.34 9.91 -6.51
CA LYS A 88 3.87 9.82 -6.60
C LYS A 88 3.19 9.54 -5.26
N ALA A 89 1.87 9.69 -5.25
CA ALA A 89 1.02 9.16 -4.20
C ALA A 89 0.59 7.72 -4.51
N HIS A 90 0.72 6.84 -3.51
CA HIS A 90 0.20 5.48 -3.53
C HIS A 90 -1.04 5.42 -2.65
N PHE A 91 -2.13 4.82 -3.13
CA PHE A 91 -3.35 4.69 -2.36
C PHE A 91 -3.56 3.25 -1.91
N VAL A 92 -3.72 3.07 -0.61
CA VAL A 92 -3.91 1.77 0.04
C VAL A 92 -5.15 1.86 0.94
N LYS A 93 -5.89 0.76 1.13
CA LYS A 93 -7.00 0.70 2.10
C LYS A 93 -7.06 -0.62 2.84
N GLY A 94 -7.46 -0.55 4.11
CA GLY A 94 -7.75 -1.71 4.95
C GLY A 94 -9.16 -2.29 4.71
N THR A 95 -9.52 -3.33 5.46
CA THR A 95 -10.91 -3.83 5.53
C THR A 95 -11.67 -3.34 6.75
N SER A 96 -10.98 -2.80 7.76
CA SER A 96 -11.58 -2.13 8.92
C SER A 96 -10.71 -0.96 9.39
N LYS A 97 -11.26 -0.15 10.31
CA LYS A 97 -10.54 0.96 10.97
C LYS A 97 -9.38 0.48 11.86
N GLU A 98 -9.40 -0.77 12.31
CA GLU A 98 -8.25 -1.36 13.01
C GLU A 98 -7.10 -1.71 12.03
N GLU A 99 -7.43 -2.14 10.81
CA GLU A 99 -6.43 -2.45 9.77
C GLU A 99 -5.86 -1.20 9.08
N SER A 100 -6.56 -0.05 9.11
CA SER A 100 -6.00 1.21 8.59
C SER A 100 -4.91 1.82 9.47
N LYS A 101 -4.72 1.33 10.71
CA LYS A 101 -3.60 1.70 11.58
C LYS A 101 -2.32 0.92 11.23
N TRP A 102 -2.11 0.69 9.93
CA TRP A 102 -0.99 -0.09 9.47
C TRP A 102 0.33 0.62 9.70
#